data_AF-A0A2V8LPL9-F1
#
_entry.id   AF-A0A2V8LPL9-F1
#
_cell.length_a   1.000
_cell.length_b   1.000
_cell.length_c   1.000
_cell.angle_alpha   90.00
_cell.angle_beta   90.00
_cell.angle_gamma   90.00
#
_symmetry.space_group_name_H-M   'P 1'
#
loop_
_entity.id
_entity.type
_entity.pdbx_description
1 polymer ?
#
loop_
_entity_poly.entity_id
_entity_poly.type
_entity_poly.pdbx_seq_one_letter_code
_entity_poly.pdbx_strand_id
1 'polypeptide(L)' 'MKQDLLADFKDQCRRSLQRSVMDRMRYGFNYVYKPVLDDAEWRSFNSTAEYRQWCRDNLPEYLGYGELSDLQRQVLDEA' A
#
# COMPACT_ATOMS: atom_id res chain seq x y z
N MET A 1 -14.51 -24.26 -11.47
CA MET A 1 -15.13 -23.77 -10.22
C MET A 1 -14.83 -22.28 -10.13
N LYS A 2 -15.84 -21.39 -10.07
CA LYS A 2 -15.58 -19.95 -9.88
C LYS A 2 -15.05 -19.74 -8.45
N GLN A 3 -13.93 -19.02 -8.29
CA GLN A 3 -13.42 -18.64 -6.98
C GLN A 3 -14.37 -17.65 -6.31
N ASP A 4 -14.80 -17.93 -5.09
CA ASP A 4 -15.50 -16.97 -4.24
C ASP A 4 -14.43 -16.18 -3.47
N LEU A 5 -14.04 -15.04 -4.05
CA LEU A 5 -12.99 -14.17 -3.50
C LEU A 5 -13.32 -13.68 -2.09
N LEU A 6 -14.60 -13.45 -1.79
CA LEU A 6 -15.00 -12.96 -0.47
C LEU A 6 -14.91 -14.06 0.59
N ALA A 7 -15.32 -15.29 0.25
CA ALA A 7 -15.14 -16.44 1.12
C ALA A 7 -13.65 -16.72 1.37
N ASP A 8 -12.83 -16.71 0.30
CA ASP A 8 -11.38 -16.92 0.39
C ASP A 8 -10.69 -15.88 1.27
N PHE A 9 -11.05 -14.60 1.11
CA PHE A 9 -10.54 -13.51 1.94
C PHE A 9 -10.91 -13.68 3.42
N LYS A 10 -12.19 -13.97 3.71
CA LYS A 10 -12.65 -14.22 5.09
C LYS A 10 -11.90 -15.39 5.73
N ASP A 11 -11.66 -16.45 4.97
CA ASP A 11 -10.92 -17.60 5.47
C ASP A 11 -9.43 -17.29 5.72
N GLN A 12 -8.79 -16.53 4.83
CA GLN A 12 -7.44 -16.02 5.03
C GLN A 12 -7.33 -15.18 6.32
N CYS A 13 -8.31 -14.33 6.60
CA CYS A 13 -8.36 -13.54 7.83
C CYS A 13 -8.42 -14.44 9.08
N ARG A 14 -9.28 -15.46 9.09
CA ARG A 14 -9.37 -16.42 10.22
C ARG A 14 -8.04 -17.14 10.46
N ARG A 15 -7.42 -17.68 9.40
CA ARG A 15 -6.11 -18.35 9.48
C ARG A 15 -5.02 -17.41 9.99
N SER A 16 -5.04 -16.16 9.54
CA SER A 16 -4.07 -15.15 9.98
C SER A 16 -4.25 -14.79 11.46
N LEU A 17 -5.49 -14.77 11.96
CA LEU A 17 -5.79 -14.51 13.38
C LEU A 17 -5.30 -15.63 14.31
N GLN A 18 -5.27 -16.87 13.83
CA GLN A 18 -4.79 -18.03 14.60
C GLN A 18 -3.26 -18.14 14.70
N ARG A 19 -2.50 -17.34 13.93
CA ARG A 19 -1.03 -17.35 13.96
C ARG A 19 -0.51 -16.90 15.31
N SER A 20 0.48 -17.64 15.83
CA SER A 20 1.20 -17.24 17.04
C SER A 20 1.93 -15.91 16.83
N VAL A 21 2.30 -15.23 17.92
CA VAL A 21 3.13 -14.01 17.83
C VAL A 21 4.44 -14.29 17.09
N MET A 22 5.06 -15.46 17.34
CA MET A 22 6.30 -15.85 16.68
C MET A 22 6.11 -16.07 15.18
N ASP A 23 4.99 -16.67 14.74
CA ASP A 23 4.70 -16.83 13.32
C ASP A 23 4.47 -15.47 12.64
N ARG A 24 3.81 -14.54 13.33
CA ARG A 24 3.61 -13.17 12.83
C ARG A 24 4.93 -12.43 12.71
N MET A 25 5.84 -12.57 13.68
CA MET A 25 7.18 -11.99 13.58
C MET A 25 8.00 -12.66 12.49
N ARG A 26 7.87 -13.97 12.28
CA ARG A 26 8.65 -14.69 11.27
C ARG A 26 8.20 -14.37 9.84
N TYR A 27 6.89 -14.26 9.60
CA TYR A 27 6.31 -14.15 8.26
C TYR A 27 5.59 -12.83 7.97
N GLY A 28 5.43 -11.97 8.97
CA GLY A 28 4.69 -10.71 8.83
C GLY A 28 5.54 -9.53 8.40
N PHE A 29 6.86 -9.64 8.45
CA PHE A 29 7.75 -8.62 7.92
C PHE A 29 8.15 -8.95 6.49
N ASN A 30 8.13 -7.94 5.64
CA ASN A 30 8.67 -7.99 4.29
C ASN A 30 9.76 -6.91 4.14
N TYR A 31 10.76 -7.22 3.32
CA TYR A 31 11.70 -6.21 2.85
C TYR A 31 11.02 -5.46 1.71
N VAL A 32 10.69 -4.20 1.96
CA VAL A 32 10.08 -3.31 0.98
C VAL A 32 10.91 -2.05 0.96
N TYR A 33 11.25 -1.61 -0.25
CA TYR A 33 11.85 -0.31 -0.48
C TYR A 33 10.91 0.79 0.02
N LYS A 34 11.40 1.62 0.92
CA LYS A 34 10.71 2.77 1.50
C LYS A 34 11.30 4.04 0.89
N PRO A 35 10.65 4.62 -0.12
CA PRO A 35 11.12 5.86 -0.71
C PRO A 35 11.33 6.94 0.35
N VAL A 36 12.34 7.78 0.14
CA VAL A 36 12.87 8.72 1.14
C VAL A 36 13.66 8.03 2.23
N LEU A 37 13.05 7.14 3.04
CA LEU A 37 13.72 6.53 4.20
C LEU A 37 14.95 5.71 3.82
N ASP A 38 14.90 5.06 2.65
CA ASP A 38 16.03 4.27 2.14
C ASP A 38 17.00 5.12 1.28
N ASP A 39 16.62 6.35 0.91
CA ASP A 39 17.38 7.19 -0.04
C ASP A 39 18.07 8.40 0.61
N ALA A 40 17.53 8.90 1.72
CA ALA A 40 17.94 10.14 2.37
C ALA A 40 17.53 10.17 3.86
N GLU A 41 18.24 10.95 4.67
CA GLU A 41 17.91 11.12 6.09
C GLU A 41 16.55 11.80 6.30
N TRP A 42 16.23 12.79 5.47
CA TRP A 42 14.96 13.50 5.49
C TRP A 42 14.69 14.20 4.14
N ARG A 43 13.41 14.56 3.91
CA ARG A 43 12.99 15.39 2.78
C ARG A 43 11.86 16.32 3.22
N SER A 44 11.96 17.60 2.89
CA SER A 44 10.88 18.58 3.07
C SER A 44 10.63 19.33 1.76
N PHE A 45 9.47 19.95 1.66
CA PHE A 45 9.04 20.74 0.50
C PHE A 45 8.57 22.11 0.96
N ASN A 46 8.74 23.14 0.13
CA ASN A 46 8.30 24.50 0.44
C ASN A 46 6.81 24.70 0.18
N SER A 47 6.16 23.74 -0.49
CA SER A 47 4.71 23.76 -0.72
C SER A 47 4.16 22.35 -0.94
N THR A 48 2.85 22.20 -0.78
CA THR A 48 2.16 20.94 -1.12
C THR A 48 2.17 20.67 -2.62
N ALA A 49 2.28 21.69 -3.47
CA ALA A 49 2.36 21.51 -4.92
C ALA A 49 3.69 20.86 -5.32
N GLU A 50 4.79 21.32 -4.72
CA GLU A 50 6.13 20.75 -4.91
C GLU A 50 6.19 19.30 -4.40
N TYR A 51 5.63 19.03 -3.22
CA TYR A 51 5.47 17.67 -2.69
C TYR A 51 4.74 16.75 -3.67
N ARG A 52 3.56 17.16 -4.17
CA ARG A 52 2.77 16.35 -5.11
C ARG A 52 3.51 16.11 -6.43
N GLN A 53 4.22 17.11 -6.94
CA GLN A 53 5.03 16.94 -8.14
C GLN A 53 6.14 15.91 -7.93
N TRP A 54 6.88 16.01 -6.82
CA TRP A 54 7.91 15.04 -6.49
C TRP A 54 7.34 13.62 -6.36
N CYS A 55 6.19 13.45 -5.70
CA CYS A 55 5.53 12.15 -5.60
C CYS A 55 5.19 11.55 -6.96
N ARG A 56 4.67 12.35 -7.91
CA ARG A 56 4.36 11.90 -9.27
C ARG A 56 5.61 11.46 -10.05
N ASP A 57 6.71 12.19 -9.89
CA ASP A 57 7.91 11.97 -10.70
C ASP A 57 8.81 10.86 -10.14
N ASN A 58 8.72 10.56 -8.84
CA ASN A 58 9.69 9.71 -8.15
C ASN A 58 9.08 8.48 -7.47
N LEU A 59 7.78 8.47 -7.16
CA LEU A 59 7.16 7.37 -6.42
C LEU A 59 6.36 6.45 -7.34
N PRO A 60 6.43 5.12 -7.13
CA PRO A 60 5.54 4.18 -7.81
C PRO A 60 4.06 4.46 -7.52
N GLU A 61 3.22 4.30 -8.54
CA GLU A 61 1.77 4.53 -8.48
C GLU A 61 1.09 3.73 -7.36
N TYR A 62 1.51 2.48 -7.16
CA TYR A 62 0.91 1.58 -6.17
C TYR A 62 1.04 2.07 -4.71
N LEU A 63 1.92 3.04 -4.43
CA LEU A 63 2.06 3.63 -3.11
C LEU A 63 0.96 4.66 -2.79
N GLY A 64 0.21 5.14 -3.78
CA GLY A 64 -0.96 6.00 -3.56
C GLY A 64 -0.67 7.44 -3.14
N TYR A 65 0.56 7.93 -3.30
CA TYR A 65 0.91 9.33 -3.03
C TYR A 65 0.62 10.29 -4.19
N GLY A 66 0.32 9.74 -5.37
CA GLY A 66 0.01 10.49 -6.59
C GLY A 66 -1.49 10.77 -6.76
N GLU A 67 -1.86 11.13 -7.98
CA GLU A 67 -3.27 11.29 -8.35
C GLU A 67 -3.97 9.92 -8.39
N LEU A 68 -5.29 9.91 -8.21
CA LEU A 68 -6.08 8.69 -8.35
C LEU A 68 -5.94 8.13 -9.77
N SER A 69 -5.64 6.84 -9.86
CA SER A 69 -5.75 6.06 -11.08
C SER A 69 -7.21 6.04 -11.57
N ASP A 70 -7.41 5.74 -12.85
CA ASP A 70 -8.76 5.66 -13.43
C ASP A 70 -9.63 4.62 -12.73
N LEU A 71 -9.02 3.49 -12.32
CA LEU A 71 -9.72 2.46 -11.54
C LEU A 71 -10.16 2.99 -10.17
N GLN A 72 -9.29 3.73 -9.48
CA GLN A 72 -9.63 4.30 -8.18
C GLN A 72 -10.73 5.36 -8.29
N ARG A 73 -10.74 6.16 -9.37
CA ARG A 73 -11.81 7.13 -9.64
C ARG A 73 -13.15 6.41 -9.87
N GLN A 74 -13.16 5.40 -10.75
CA GLN A 74 -14.36 4.60 -11.01
C GLN A 74 -14.95 3.99 -9.73
N VAL A 75 -14.12 3.40 -8.88
CA VAL A 75 -14.58 2.80 -7.62
C VAL A 75 -15.16 3.84 -6.65
N LEU A 76 -14.57 5.04 -6.59
CA LEU A 76 -15.08 6.10 -5.71
C LEU A 76 -16.39 6.70 -6.21
N ASP A 77 -16.56 6.83 -7.53
CA ASP A 77 -17.79 7.33 -8.13
C ASP A 77 -18.95 6.32 -8.00
N GLU A 78 -18.64 5.03 -7.79
CA GLU A 78 -19.60 3.94 -7.60
C GLU A 78 -19.98 3.67 -6.13
N ALA A 79 -19.31 4.32 -5.16
CA ALA A 79 -19.47 4.10 -3.71
C ALA A 79 -20.36 5.16 -3.02
#